data_AF-A0A5C8UU06-F1
#
_entry.id   AF-A0A5C8UU06-F1
#
_cell.length_a   1.000
_cell.length_b   1.000
_cell.length_c   1.000
_cell.angle_alpha   90.00
_cell.angle_beta   90.00
_cell.angle_gamma   90.00
#
_symmetry.space_group_name_H-M   'P 1'
#
loop_
_entity.id
_entity.type
_entity.pdbx_description
1 polymer ?
#
loop_
_entity_poly.entity_id
_entity_poly.type
_entity_poly.pdbx_seq_one_letter_code
_entity_poly.pdbx_strand_id
1 'polypeptide(L)'
;MRDRRARASCPAVTGTAVTGSAADPSSGEGATTVRLYVALGDSFTEGVGDPDPRLPNGVRGWADRVAERLAKAEPGWQYANLAVRSKRLRDVVADQLDSAVRLHPTLITLYAGGNDVMDPGTEIGSLLDDYERLVAALAKTGATILLFTGYDVPLYPVVWLFRRRNHAYNDGVRRIAEKYGATLVDYWTFEGYEDRRMWSADRLHLSKAGHKALAARVLDVLAVHHSINAKKIKAKKFAPLESRSTRRWLIDQSLWVRDWVVPLLHRKIRRVTLGDWLEPRWPHPVEVPPKGGLRRLVRDREAGPRG
;
A
#
# COMPACT_ATOMS: atom_id res chain seq x y z
N MET A 1 2.55 2.10 26.99
CA MET A 1 2.55 2.89 25.74
C MET A 1 3.77 3.80 25.77
N ARG A 2 4.86 3.45 25.06
CA ARG A 2 5.95 4.42 24.87
C ARG A 2 5.47 5.44 23.83
N ASP A 3 5.70 6.70 24.10
CA ASP A 3 5.22 7.82 23.28
C ASP A 3 5.77 7.70 21.85
N ARG A 4 4.87 7.54 20.86
CA ARG A 4 5.25 7.42 19.44
C ARG A 4 5.90 8.70 18.92
N ARG A 5 5.77 9.83 19.65
CA ARG A 5 6.36 11.12 19.30
C ARG A 5 7.84 11.22 19.63
N ALA A 6 8.35 10.50 20.64
CA ALA A 6 9.70 10.71 21.18
C ALA A 6 10.85 10.25 20.26
N ARG A 7 10.56 9.59 19.12
CA ARG A 7 11.55 9.28 18.07
C ARG A 7 11.31 10.00 16.75
N ALA A 8 10.27 10.82 16.66
CA ALA A 8 9.97 11.63 15.47
C ALA A 8 10.74 12.96 15.53
N SER A 9 12.06 12.88 15.41
CA SER A 9 12.91 14.02 15.09
C SER A 9 13.57 13.75 13.75
N CYS A 10 12.76 13.58 12.70
CA CYS A 10 13.21 13.82 11.33
C CYS A 10 12.68 15.19 10.91
N PRO A 11 13.49 16.03 10.27
CA PRO A 11 13.03 17.31 9.76
C PRO A 11 11.90 17.08 8.76
N ALA A 12 10.98 18.05 8.65
CA ALA A 12 9.93 18.02 7.65
C ALA A 12 10.56 17.77 6.27
N VAL A 13 10.29 16.60 5.69
CA VAL A 13 10.66 16.31 4.30
C VAL A 13 9.84 17.27 3.45
N THR A 14 10.49 18.32 2.96
CA THR A 14 9.98 19.15 1.88
C THR A 14 9.90 18.25 0.65
N GLY A 15 8.73 17.64 0.45
CA GLY A 15 8.46 16.88 -0.76
C GLY A 15 8.64 17.78 -1.96
N THR A 16 9.54 17.41 -2.86
CA THR A 16 9.57 17.96 -4.21
C THR A 16 8.19 17.68 -4.81
N ALA A 17 7.44 18.72 -5.14
CA ALA A 17 6.15 18.56 -5.77
C ALA A 17 6.30 17.67 -7.01
N VAL A 18 5.36 16.76 -7.23
CA VAL A 18 5.23 16.08 -8.53
C VAL A 18 4.63 17.10 -9.51
N THR A 19 5.37 18.18 -9.76
CA THR A 19 5.12 19.15 -10.82
C THR A 19 6.28 18.97 -11.78
N GLY A 20 5.98 18.52 -13.00
CA GLY A 20 6.99 18.37 -14.04
C GLY A 20 7.80 19.65 -14.18
N SER A 21 9.12 19.49 -14.33
CA SER A 21 10.03 20.59 -14.69
C SER A 21 9.44 21.34 -15.88
N ALA A 22 9.21 22.65 -15.73
CA ALA A 22 8.89 23.51 -16.86
C ALA A 22 10.12 23.54 -17.78
N ALA A 23 10.03 22.85 -18.91
CA ALA A 23 11.03 22.91 -19.95
C ALA A 23 10.99 24.29 -20.64
N ASP A 24 12.19 24.81 -20.92
CA ASP A 24 12.46 26.01 -21.71
C ASP A 24 11.80 25.90 -23.10
N PRO A 25 10.94 26.85 -23.54
CA PRO A 25 10.07 26.65 -24.71
C PRO A 25 10.78 26.85 -26.06
N SER A 26 12.05 26.50 -26.18
CA SER A 26 12.81 26.72 -27.42
C SER A 26 13.60 25.51 -27.90
N SER A 27 12.95 24.36 -28.13
CA SER A 27 13.26 23.44 -29.26
C SER A 27 12.52 22.10 -29.18
N GLY A 28 11.87 21.72 -30.29
CA GLY A 28 11.54 20.33 -30.63
C GLY A 28 10.19 19.82 -30.15
N GLU A 29 9.49 19.09 -31.02
CA GLU A 29 8.20 18.42 -30.80
C GLU A 29 8.06 17.83 -29.38
N GLY A 30 7.12 18.37 -28.63
CA GLY A 30 6.90 18.03 -27.22
C GLY A 30 6.43 16.58 -27.05
N ALA A 31 7.39 15.67 -26.84
CA ALA A 31 7.10 14.37 -26.26
C ALA A 31 6.54 14.60 -24.85
N THR A 32 5.21 14.60 -24.73
CA THR A 32 4.53 14.60 -23.43
C THR A 32 4.99 13.37 -22.67
N THR A 33 5.84 13.56 -21.66
CA THR A 33 6.30 12.47 -20.80
C THR A 33 5.08 11.79 -20.20
N VAL A 34 4.84 10.54 -20.54
CA VAL A 34 3.71 9.76 -20.04
C VAL A 34 3.84 9.63 -18.52
N ARG A 35 2.86 10.14 -17.78
CA ARG A 35 2.82 9.99 -16.32
C ARG A 35 2.31 8.60 -15.99
N LEU A 36 3.19 7.74 -15.50
CA LEU A 36 2.84 6.37 -15.15
C LEU A 36 3.10 6.09 -13.68
N TYR A 37 2.04 5.69 -12.98
CA TYR A 37 2.10 5.20 -11.61
C TYR A 37 2.11 3.67 -11.60
N VAL A 38 3.18 3.07 -11.08
CA VAL A 38 3.30 1.62 -10.85
C VAL A 38 3.28 1.32 -9.34
N ALA A 39 2.30 0.52 -8.90
CA ALA A 39 2.19 0.08 -7.51
C ALA A 39 2.70 -1.35 -7.35
N LEU A 40 3.68 -1.54 -6.45
CA LEU A 40 4.33 -2.81 -6.14
C LEU A 40 4.03 -3.26 -4.71
N GLY A 41 4.01 -4.57 -4.51
CA GLY A 41 3.93 -5.13 -3.17
C GLY A 41 3.04 -6.35 -3.01
N ASP A 42 2.42 -6.42 -1.84
CA ASP A 42 1.60 -7.54 -1.39
C ASP A 42 0.11 -7.17 -1.24
N SER A 43 -0.61 -7.84 -0.33
CA SER A 43 -2.03 -7.60 -0.06
C SER A 43 -2.35 -6.18 0.38
N PHE A 44 -1.39 -5.50 1.01
CA PHE A 44 -1.51 -4.09 1.41
C PHE A 44 -1.72 -3.19 0.20
N THR A 45 -0.88 -3.37 -0.84
CA THR A 45 -0.93 -2.59 -2.08
C THR A 45 -2.02 -3.11 -3.03
N GLU A 46 -2.26 -4.42 -3.06
CA GLU A 46 -3.33 -5.01 -3.88
C GLU A 46 -4.71 -4.45 -3.48
N GLY A 47 -4.96 -4.29 -2.16
CA GLY A 47 -6.20 -3.71 -1.66
C GLY A 47 -7.07 -4.64 -0.83
N VAL A 48 -6.52 -5.75 -0.33
CA VAL A 48 -7.26 -6.71 0.51
C VAL A 48 -7.90 -5.99 1.71
N GLY A 49 -9.15 -6.37 2.02
CA GLY A 49 -9.98 -5.74 3.05
C GLY A 49 -10.87 -4.58 2.55
N ASP A 50 -10.81 -4.25 1.26
CA ASP A 50 -11.73 -3.33 0.59
C ASP A 50 -12.37 -3.97 -0.66
N PRO A 51 -13.39 -4.82 -0.45
CA PRO A 51 -14.02 -5.60 -1.52
C PRO A 51 -14.78 -4.71 -2.51
N ASP A 52 -14.61 -5.02 -3.79
CA ASP A 52 -15.36 -4.46 -4.92
C ASP A 52 -15.40 -5.50 -6.04
N PRO A 53 -16.48 -6.29 -6.17
CA PRO A 53 -16.54 -7.44 -7.08
C PRO A 53 -16.48 -7.08 -8.57
N ARG A 54 -16.57 -5.79 -8.90
CA ARG A 54 -16.49 -5.27 -10.28
C ARG A 54 -15.07 -4.88 -10.69
N LEU A 55 -14.09 -5.05 -9.82
CA LEU A 55 -12.68 -4.77 -10.12
C LEU A 55 -11.90 -6.09 -10.17
N PRO A 56 -10.79 -6.13 -10.91
CA PRO A 56 -9.89 -7.28 -10.91
C PRO A 56 -9.53 -7.73 -9.49
N ASN A 57 -9.45 -9.05 -9.29
CA ASN A 57 -9.22 -9.70 -8.00
C ASN A 57 -10.22 -9.35 -6.87
N GLY A 58 -11.34 -8.69 -7.20
CA GLY A 58 -12.46 -8.39 -6.30
C GLY A 58 -12.18 -7.32 -5.25
N VAL A 59 -11.14 -6.50 -5.42
CA VAL A 59 -10.71 -5.49 -4.44
C VAL A 59 -10.32 -4.17 -5.11
N ARG A 60 -10.36 -3.06 -4.34
CA ARG A 60 -9.98 -1.71 -4.84
C ARG A 60 -8.72 -1.15 -4.19
N GLY A 61 -8.67 -1.10 -2.85
CA GLY A 61 -7.48 -0.66 -2.12
C GLY A 61 -7.15 0.85 -2.21
N TRP A 62 -6.09 1.24 -1.52
CA TRP A 62 -5.64 2.63 -1.44
C TRP A 62 -4.95 3.07 -2.74
N ALA A 63 -4.17 2.20 -3.40
CA ALA A 63 -3.40 2.54 -4.59
C ALA A 63 -4.30 2.99 -5.75
N ASP A 64 -5.44 2.32 -5.97
CA ASP A 64 -6.44 2.75 -6.97
C ASP A 64 -6.99 4.13 -6.67
N ARG A 65 -7.25 4.42 -5.40
CA ARG A 65 -7.77 5.73 -4.98
C ARG A 65 -6.74 6.82 -5.19
N VAL A 66 -5.44 6.52 -5.02
CA VAL A 66 -4.35 7.46 -5.33
C VAL A 66 -4.32 7.71 -6.84
N ALA A 67 -4.30 6.64 -7.66
CA ALA A 67 -4.30 6.74 -9.12
C ALA A 67 -5.47 7.57 -9.67
N GLU A 68 -6.69 7.30 -9.19
CA GLU A 68 -7.89 8.06 -9.55
C GLU A 68 -7.82 9.54 -9.16
N ARG A 69 -7.11 9.87 -8.07
CA ARG A 69 -6.97 11.27 -7.61
C ARG A 69 -5.87 12.00 -8.35
N LEU A 70 -4.78 11.32 -8.68
CA LEU A 70 -3.75 11.82 -9.59
C LEU A 70 -4.40 12.19 -10.93
N ALA A 71 -5.11 11.25 -11.57
CA ALA A 71 -5.78 11.47 -12.86
C ALA A 71 -6.89 12.53 -12.82
N LYS A 72 -7.52 12.72 -11.65
CA LYS A 72 -8.51 13.79 -11.47
C LYS A 72 -7.87 15.16 -11.31
N ALA A 73 -6.73 15.25 -10.60
CA ALA A 73 -6.00 16.49 -10.41
C ALA A 73 -5.31 16.93 -11.70
N GLU A 74 -4.76 15.96 -12.43
CA GLU A 74 -4.08 16.17 -13.70
C GLU A 74 -4.44 15.02 -14.67
N PRO A 75 -5.18 15.26 -15.76
CA PRO A 75 -5.50 14.22 -16.73
C PRO A 75 -4.25 13.62 -17.41
N GLY A 76 -4.36 12.38 -17.89
CA GLY A 76 -3.28 11.70 -18.64
C GLY A 76 -2.43 10.71 -17.83
N TRP A 77 -2.75 10.50 -16.55
CA TRP A 77 -2.10 9.44 -15.75
C TRP A 77 -2.49 8.04 -16.26
N GLN A 78 -1.45 7.23 -16.47
CA GLN A 78 -1.56 5.79 -16.58
C GLN A 78 -1.26 5.12 -15.22
N TYR A 79 -1.79 3.93 -15.03
CA TYR A 79 -1.66 3.18 -13.79
C TYR A 79 -1.49 1.69 -14.02
N ALA A 80 -0.55 1.08 -13.29
CA ALA A 80 -0.39 -0.36 -13.16
C ALA A 80 -0.31 -0.74 -11.68
N ASN A 81 -0.87 -1.89 -11.31
CA ASN A 81 -0.80 -2.44 -9.97
C ASN A 81 -0.35 -3.89 -10.09
N LEU A 82 0.93 -4.09 -9.82
CA LEU A 82 1.63 -5.37 -9.90
C LEU A 82 1.54 -6.17 -8.60
N ALA A 83 0.96 -5.57 -7.54
CA ALA A 83 0.88 -6.20 -6.24
C ALA A 83 -0.12 -7.36 -6.21
N VAL A 84 0.29 -8.44 -5.54
CA VAL A 84 -0.51 -9.65 -5.36
C VAL A 84 -0.43 -10.06 -3.90
N ARG A 85 -1.58 -10.37 -3.28
CA ARG A 85 -1.67 -10.81 -1.89
C ARG A 85 -0.71 -11.93 -1.53
N SER A 86 -0.32 -11.93 -0.26
CA SER A 86 0.49 -12.99 0.37
C SER A 86 1.93 -13.12 -0.14
N LYS A 87 2.36 -12.31 -1.12
CA LYS A 87 3.74 -12.28 -1.60
C LYS A 87 4.71 -11.86 -0.50
N ARG A 88 5.84 -12.54 -0.47
CA ARG A 88 7.03 -12.18 0.30
C ARG A 88 7.94 -11.30 -0.54
N LEU A 89 8.94 -10.69 0.09
CA LEU A 89 9.88 -9.83 -0.62
C LEU A 89 10.51 -10.53 -1.84
N ARG A 90 10.96 -11.77 -1.69
CA ARG A 90 11.55 -12.54 -2.81
C ARG A 90 10.58 -12.73 -3.99
N ASP A 91 9.28 -12.88 -3.70
CA ASP A 91 8.26 -13.08 -4.73
C ASP A 91 7.95 -11.74 -5.43
N VAL A 92 7.98 -10.62 -4.67
CA VAL A 92 7.90 -9.27 -5.24
C VAL A 92 9.09 -9.00 -6.17
N VAL A 93 10.30 -9.38 -5.76
CA VAL A 93 11.51 -9.24 -6.60
C VAL A 93 11.37 -10.08 -7.87
N ALA A 94 11.08 -11.38 -7.74
CA ALA A 94 11.01 -12.29 -8.87
C ALA A 94 9.93 -11.91 -9.89
N ASP A 95 8.75 -11.51 -9.40
CA ASP A 95 7.58 -11.41 -10.28
C ASP A 95 7.25 -9.97 -10.71
N GLN A 96 7.69 -8.97 -9.94
CA GLN A 96 7.25 -7.58 -10.13
C GLN A 96 8.36 -6.62 -10.55
N LEU A 97 9.62 -6.82 -10.13
CA LEU A 97 10.70 -5.86 -10.35
C LEU A 97 10.95 -5.61 -11.84
N ASP A 98 11.22 -6.67 -12.58
CA ASP A 98 11.53 -6.60 -14.01
C ASP A 98 10.41 -5.96 -14.82
N SER A 99 9.16 -6.33 -14.50
CA SER A 99 7.97 -5.75 -15.12
C SER A 99 7.85 -4.27 -14.79
N ALA A 100 8.05 -3.86 -13.53
CA ALA A 100 7.99 -2.45 -13.14
C ALA A 100 9.05 -1.60 -13.84
N VAL A 101 10.30 -2.09 -13.94
CA VAL A 101 11.39 -1.35 -14.59
C VAL A 101 11.13 -1.14 -16.09
N ARG A 102 10.65 -2.17 -16.79
CA ARG A 102 10.33 -2.09 -18.23
C ARG A 102 9.20 -1.11 -18.56
N LEU A 103 8.37 -0.76 -17.59
CA LEU A 103 7.27 0.17 -17.80
C LEU A 103 7.71 1.64 -17.82
N HIS A 104 8.96 1.95 -17.48
CA HIS A 104 9.48 3.33 -17.38
C HIS A 104 8.57 4.27 -16.56
N PRO A 105 8.27 3.93 -15.30
CA PRO A 105 7.35 4.69 -14.47
C PRO A 105 7.88 6.08 -14.12
N THR A 106 6.97 7.03 -13.89
CA THR A 106 7.30 8.32 -13.28
C THR A 106 7.05 8.33 -11.77
N LEU A 107 6.22 7.39 -11.27
CA LEU A 107 5.90 7.21 -9.86
C LEU A 107 5.86 5.72 -9.53
N ILE A 108 6.55 5.33 -8.46
CA ILE A 108 6.52 3.97 -7.91
C ILE A 108 6.08 4.04 -6.45
N THR A 109 5.19 3.15 -6.04
CA THR A 109 4.99 2.86 -4.61
C THR A 109 5.38 1.42 -4.31
N LEU A 110 6.08 1.21 -3.20
CA LEU A 110 6.54 -0.12 -2.78
C LEU A 110 6.24 -0.37 -1.30
N TYR A 111 5.37 -1.36 -1.05
CA TYR A 111 5.22 -1.99 0.26
C TYR A 111 5.47 -3.50 0.12
N ALA A 112 6.58 -3.99 0.66
CA ALA A 112 6.94 -5.41 0.66
C ALA A 112 7.54 -5.79 2.01
N GLY A 113 7.76 -7.08 2.29
CA GLY A 113 8.41 -7.54 3.52
C GLY A 113 7.49 -7.70 4.73
N GLY A 114 6.25 -7.21 4.69
CA GLY A 114 5.29 -7.38 5.79
C GLY A 114 5.00 -8.85 6.13
N ASN A 115 4.89 -9.70 5.11
CA ASN A 115 4.72 -11.15 5.29
C ASN A 115 5.97 -11.82 5.88
N ASP A 116 7.16 -11.37 5.46
CA ASP A 116 8.46 -11.88 5.90
C ASP A 116 8.75 -11.54 7.37
N VAL A 117 8.39 -10.34 7.82
CA VAL A 117 8.50 -9.92 9.23
C VAL A 117 7.69 -10.84 10.15
N MET A 118 6.54 -11.33 9.66
CA MET A 118 5.67 -12.28 10.37
C MET A 118 6.18 -13.73 10.32
N ASP A 119 7.14 -14.05 9.46
CA ASP A 119 7.67 -15.41 9.35
C ASP A 119 8.77 -15.63 10.42
N PRO A 120 8.62 -16.63 11.33
CA PRO A 120 9.57 -16.84 12.42
C PRO A 120 11.02 -17.10 11.97
N GLY A 121 11.20 -17.71 10.79
CA GLY A 121 12.51 -18.05 10.24
C GLY A 121 13.23 -16.92 9.50
N THR A 122 12.58 -15.76 9.32
CA THR A 122 13.20 -14.64 8.61
C THR A 122 14.19 -13.91 9.50
N GLU A 123 15.41 -13.72 9.01
CA GLU A 123 16.39 -12.82 9.61
C GLU A 123 16.17 -11.40 9.02
N ILE A 124 16.00 -10.40 9.88
CA ILE A 124 15.55 -9.06 9.47
C ILE A 124 16.65 -8.27 8.76
N GLY A 125 17.91 -8.47 9.11
CA GLY A 125 19.06 -7.87 8.41
C GLY A 125 19.12 -8.31 6.96
N SER A 126 19.09 -9.62 6.72
CA SER A 126 19.10 -10.25 5.40
C SER A 126 17.89 -9.82 4.56
N LEU A 127 16.70 -9.74 5.18
CA LEU A 127 15.51 -9.19 4.54
C LEU A 127 15.73 -7.75 4.08
N LEU A 128 16.37 -6.92 4.90
CA LEU A 128 16.65 -5.53 4.57
C LEU A 128 17.75 -5.38 3.51
N ASP A 129 18.74 -6.27 3.48
CA ASP A 129 19.76 -6.31 2.41
C ASP A 129 19.09 -6.56 1.05
N ASP A 130 18.18 -7.52 0.98
CA ASP A 130 17.42 -7.80 -0.24
C ASP A 130 16.44 -6.68 -0.59
N TYR A 131 15.82 -6.06 0.43
CA TYR A 131 14.93 -4.92 0.23
C TYR A 131 15.71 -3.73 -0.34
N GLU A 132 16.93 -3.52 0.15
CA GLU A 132 17.83 -2.49 -0.35
C GLU A 132 18.21 -2.73 -1.81
N ARG A 133 18.56 -3.97 -2.19
CA ARG A 133 18.84 -4.32 -3.59
C ARG A 133 17.64 -4.03 -4.51
N LEU A 134 16.43 -4.35 -4.05
CA LEU A 134 15.20 -4.04 -4.76
C LEU A 134 15.02 -2.52 -4.95
N VAL A 135 15.15 -1.73 -3.87
CA VAL A 135 15.01 -0.27 -3.94
C VAL A 135 16.10 0.34 -4.83
N ALA A 136 17.35 -0.13 -4.73
CA ALA A 136 18.45 0.33 -5.56
C ALA A 136 18.19 0.08 -7.06
N ALA A 137 17.57 -1.05 -7.42
CA ALA A 137 17.19 -1.34 -8.79
C ALA A 137 16.07 -0.41 -9.27
N LEU A 138 15.04 -0.18 -8.44
CA LEU A 138 13.95 0.75 -8.76
C LEU A 138 14.44 2.20 -8.89
N ALA A 139 15.39 2.63 -8.05
CA ALA A 139 15.95 3.99 -8.08
C ALA A 139 16.63 4.32 -9.42
N LYS A 140 17.20 3.32 -10.10
CA LYS A 140 17.80 3.48 -11.44
C LYS A 140 16.79 3.87 -12.53
N THR A 141 15.48 3.72 -12.29
CA THR A 141 14.44 4.16 -13.23
C THR A 141 14.29 5.67 -13.31
N GLY A 142 14.78 6.42 -12.31
CA GLY A 142 14.55 7.86 -12.19
C GLY A 142 13.13 8.24 -11.73
N ALA A 143 12.27 7.25 -11.44
CA ALA A 143 10.93 7.49 -10.92
C ALA A 143 10.97 8.09 -9.51
N THR A 144 9.96 8.89 -9.16
CA THR A 144 9.70 9.20 -7.75
C THR A 144 9.26 7.91 -7.03
N ILE A 145 9.97 7.52 -5.98
CA ILE A 145 9.68 6.28 -5.23
C ILE A 145 9.10 6.62 -3.87
N LEU A 146 7.98 5.98 -3.52
CA LEU A 146 7.40 6.01 -2.18
C LEU A 146 7.60 4.67 -1.49
N LEU A 147 8.27 4.70 -0.33
CA LEU A 147 8.46 3.54 0.54
C LEU A 147 7.60 3.68 1.79
N PHE A 148 7.24 2.55 2.40
CA PHE A 148 6.31 2.52 3.51
C PHE A 148 6.87 1.70 4.68
N THR A 149 6.78 2.26 5.88
CA THR A 149 6.98 1.48 7.11
C THR A 149 5.79 0.55 7.37
N GLY A 150 5.99 -0.57 8.08
CA GLY A 150 4.93 -1.41 8.60
C GLY A 150 4.27 -0.87 9.87
N TYR A 151 2.95 -1.03 10.00
CA TYR A 151 2.21 -0.63 11.20
C TYR A 151 2.15 -1.76 12.22
N ASP A 152 2.18 -1.41 13.52
CA ASP A 152 2.00 -2.40 14.58
C ASP A 152 0.53 -2.88 14.60
N VAL A 153 0.26 -4.02 13.97
CA VAL A 153 -1.07 -4.62 13.97
C VAL A 153 -1.45 -5.15 15.36
N PRO A 154 -2.70 -4.94 15.82
CA PRO A 154 -3.16 -5.34 17.16
C PRO A 154 -3.50 -6.84 17.23
N LEU A 155 -2.57 -7.72 16.87
CA LEU A 155 -2.75 -9.18 16.88
C LEU A 155 -2.42 -9.79 18.25
N TYR A 156 -3.38 -9.86 19.16
CA TYR A 156 -3.21 -10.50 20.47
C TYR A 156 -3.31 -12.04 20.37
N PRO A 157 -2.49 -12.84 21.11
CA PRO A 157 -1.51 -12.46 22.15
C PRO A 157 -0.01 -12.47 21.72
N VAL A 158 0.35 -12.81 20.48
CA VAL A 158 1.77 -13.00 20.04
C VAL A 158 2.50 -11.67 19.73
N VAL A 159 2.05 -10.56 20.34
CA VAL A 159 2.31 -9.20 19.86
C VAL A 159 3.79 -8.77 19.97
N TRP A 160 4.52 -9.16 21.02
CA TRP A 160 5.76 -8.45 21.38
C TRP A 160 6.95 -8.75 20.43
N LEU A 161 7.14 -10.01 20.06
CA LEU A 161 8.25 -10.39 19.18
C LEU A 161 8.09 -9.80 17.78
N PHE A 162 6.86 -9.81 17.25
CA PHE A 162 6.55 -9.17 15.97
C PHE A 162 6.74 -7.65 16.02
N ARG A 163 6.41 -6.99 17.14
CA ARG A 163 6.67 -5.55 17.29
C ARG A 163 8.15 -5.24 17.19
N ARG A 164 9.02 -5.97 17.90
CA ARG A 164 10.48 -5.73 17.84
C ARG A 164 11.02 -5.93 16.42
N ARG A 165 10.58 -6.99 15.73
CA ARG A 165 10.96 -7.27 14.34
C ARG A 165 10.46 -6.19 13.39
N ASN A 166 9.21 -5.76 13.54
CA ASN A 166 8.61 -4.68 12.75
C ASN A 166 9.34 -3.34 12.99
N HIS A 167 9.77 -3.05 14.22
CA HIS A 167 10.53 -1.84 14.52
C HIS A 167 11.90 -1.86 13.85
N ALA A 168 12.62 -2.98 13.93
CA ALA A 168 13.91 -3.14 13.23
C ALA A 168 13.75 -3.02 11.70
N TYR A 169 12.71 -3.65 11.14
CA TYR A 169 12.35 -3.52 9.74
C TYR A 169 12.07 -2.05 9.36
N ASN A 170 11.23 -1.35 10.13
CA ASN A 170 10.90 0.05 9.89
C ASN A 170 12.13 0.95 9.93
N ASP A 171 13.03 0.76 10.90
CA ASP A 171 14.27 1.53 10.99
C ASP A 171 15.15 1.28 9.76
N GLY A 172 15.18 0.05 9.24
CA GLY A 172 15.83 -0.27 7.97
C GLY A 172 15.21 0.45 6.77
N VAL A 173 13.88 0.38 6.62
CA VAL A 173 13.17 1.07 5.53
C VAL A 173 13.41 2.58 5.57
N ARG A 174 13.44 3.20 6.76
CA ARG A 174 13.77 4.64 6.91
C ARG A 174 15.17 4.95 6.38
N ARG A 175 16.18 4.18 6.78
CA ARG A 175 17.56 4.36 6.32
C ARG A 175 17.69 4.15 4.81
N ILE A 176 17.01 3.14 4.26
CA ILE A 176 17.03 2.86 2.83
C ILE A 176 16.34 3.98 2.05
N ALA A 177 15.20 4.49 2.55
CA ALA A 177 14.51 5.61 1.93
C ALA A 177 15.42 6.84 1.82
N GLU A 178 16.10 7.19 2.92
CA GLU A 178 17.07 8.30 2.97
C GLU A 178 18.24 8.06 2.00
N LYS A 179 18.85 6.86 2.01
CA LYS A 179 20.00 6.51 1.17
C LYS A 179 19.73 6.64 -0.32
N TYR A 180 18.53 6.28 -0.78
CA TYR A 180 18.17 6.29 -2.21
C TYR A 180 17.26 7.47 -2.60
N GLY A 181 17.07 8.45 -1.71
CA GLY A 181 16.23 9.63 -1.99
C GLY A 181 14.76 9.30 -2.21
N ALA A 182 14.27 8.18 -1.67
CA ALA A 182 12.87 7.80 -1.77
C ALA A 182 12.04 8.54 -0.70
N THR A 183 10.82 8.95 -1.08
CA THR A 183 9.89 9.59 -0.18
C THR A 183 9.30 8.58 0.79
N LEU A 184 9.51 8.78 2.08
CA LEU A 184 8.97 7.89 3.10
C LEU A 184 7.52 8.23 3.45
N VAL A 185 6.63 7.26 3.30
CA VAL A 185 5.32 7.24 3.93
C VAL A 185 5.47 6.50 5.27
N ASP A 186 5.76 7.25 6.34
CA ASP A 186 5.95 6.68 7.69
C ASP A 186 4.60 6.28 8.33
N TYR A 187 3.98 5.27 7.73
CA TYR A 187 2.69 4.71 8.09
C TYR A 187 2.63 4.35 9.59
N TRP A 188 3.73 3.89 10.20
CA TRP A 188 3.79 3.54 11.61
C TRP A 188 3.41 4.71 12.55
N THR A 189 3.68 5.94 12.13
CA THR A 189 3.36 7.17 12.89
C THR A 189 1.91 7.64 12.72
N PHE A 190 1.15 7.04 11.80
CA PHE A 190 -0.19 7.54 11.48
C PHE A 190 -1.18 7.30 12.62
N GLU A 191 -1.66 8.39 13.21
CA GLU A 191 -2.74 8.37 14.19
C GLU A 191 -4.09 7.98 13.56
N GLY A 192 -4.90 7.20 14.28
CA GLY A 192 -6.21 6.71 13.87
C GLY A 192 -6.24 5.23 13.55
N TYR A 193 -5.11 4.62 13.21
CA TYR A 193 -5.00 3.20 12.92
C TYR A 193 -4.97 2.33 14.18
N GLU A 194 -4.93 2.92 15.36
CA GLU A 194 -5.28 2.25 16.62
C GLU A 194 -6.77 1.84 16.69
N ASP A 195 -7.64 2.48 15.92
CA ASP A 195 -9.05 2.16 15.84
C ASP A 195 -9.28 0.85 15.07
N ARG A 196 -9.92 -0.13 15.71
CA ARG A 196 -10.26 -1.44 15.10
C ARG A 196 -11.01 -1.32 13.79
N ARG A 197 -11.76 -0.25 13.56
CA ARG A 197 -12.59 -0.03 12.37
C ARG A 197 -11.77 0.40 11.14
N MET A 198 -10.50 0.75 11.32
CA MET A 198 -9.54 0.92 10.23
C MET A 198 -9.06 -0.41 9.66
N TRP A 199 -9.36 -1.53 10.32
CA TRP A 199 -8.94 -2.88 9.95
C TRP A 199 -10.13 -3.71 9.51
N SER A 200 -9.86 -4.66 8.61
CA SER A 200 -10.83 -5.64 8.15
C SER A 200 -11.16 -6.65 9.26
N ALA A 201 -12.08 -7.59 8.99
CA ALA A 201 -12.48 -8.61 9.95
C ALA A 201 -11.32 -9.46 10.47
N ASP A 202 -10.27 -9.65 9.65
CA ASP A 202 -9.05 -10.37 10.02
C ASP A 202 -8.13 -9.59 10.97
N ARG A 203 -8.37 -8.29 11.18
CA ARG A 203 -7.55 -7.39 12.03
C ARG A 203 -6.09 -7.24 11.58
N LEU A 204 -5.81 -7.60 10.33
CA LEU A 204 -4.49 -7.53 9.71
C LEU A 204 -4.51 -6.58 8.52
N HIS A 205 -5.49 -6.73 7.63
CA HIS A 205 -5.63 -5.89 6.44
C HIS A 205 -6.44 -4.64 6.76
N LEU A 206 -6.23 -3.57 5.98
CA LEU A 206 -7.01 -2.36 6.08
C LEU A 206 -8.46 -2.59 5.66
N SER A 207 -9.41 -2.02 6.39
CA SER A 207 -10.78 -1.92 5.91
C SER A 207 -10.89 -0.91 4.77
N LYS A 208 -12.05 -0.86 4.11
CA LYS A 208 -12.42 0.24 3.21
C LYS A 208 -12.15 1.65 3.77
N ALA A 209 -12.35 1.83 5.09
CA ALA A 209 -12.08 3.11 5.75
C ALA A 209 -10.58 3.34 5.91
N GLY A 210 -9.83 2.31 6.32
CA GLY A 210 -8.36 2.33 6.39
C GLY A 210 -7.73 2.66 5.03
N HIS A 211 -8.10 1.95 3.97
CA HIS A 211 -7.62 2.21 2.60
C HIS A 211 -7.92 3.63 2.13
N LYS A 212 -9.10 4.17 2.47
CA LYS A 212 -9.45 5.56 2.13
C LYS A 212 -8.62 6.57 2.93
N ALA A 213 -8.34 6.30 4.19
CA ALA A 213 -7.50 7.16 5.03
C ALA A 213 -6.03 7.12 4.57
N LEU A 214 -5.52 5.96 4.19
CA LEU A 214 -4.16 5.80 3.68
C LEU A 214 -4.00 6.53 2.35
N ALA A 215 -4.95 6.39 1.43
CA ALA A 215 -4.92 7.12 0.16
C ALA A 215 -4.85 8.64 0.36
N ALA A 216 -5.56 9.19 1.36
CA ALA A 216 -5.44 10.61 1.71
C ALA A 216 -4.02 10.96 2.16
N ARG A 217 -3.44 10.17 3.08
CA ARG A 217 -2.08 10.42 3.57
C ARG A 217 -1.02 10.32 2.48
N VAL A 218 -1.15 9.38 1.56
CA VAL A 218 -0.23 9.25 0.42
C VAL A 218 -0.35 10.46 -0.50
N LEU A 219 -1.57 10.93 -0.78
CA LEU A 219 -1.76 12.12 -1.61
C LEU A 219 -1.29 13.40 -0.91
N ASP A 220 -1.42 13.51 0.41
CA ASP A 220 -0.84 14.59 1.21
C ASP A 220 0.69 14.60 1.05
N VAL A 221 1.34 13.43 1.15
CA VAL A 221 2.80 13.26 0.96
C VAL A 221 3.23 13.63 -0.47
N LEU A 222 2.40 13.32 -1.48
CA LEU A 222 2.63 13.70 -2.87
C LEU A 222 2.26 15.16 -3.18
N ALA A 223 1.78 15.93 -2.19
CA ALA A 223 1.27 17.30 -2.34
C ALA A 223 0.15 17.46 -3.39
N VAL A 224 -0.68 16.43 -3.58
CA VAL A 224 -1.79 16.43 -4.55
C VAL A 224 -3.06 16.94 -3.89
N HIS A 225 -3.66 18.01 -4.42
CA HIS A 225 -4.92 18.51 -3.88
C HIS A 225 -6.06 17.48 -4.01
N HIS A 226 -6.71 17.14 -2.89
CA HIS A 226 -7.80 16.16 -2.88
C HIS A 226 -8.90 16.44 -1.86
N SER A 227 -10.11 16.00 -2.17
CA SER A 227 -11.26 16.10 -1.27
C SER A 227 -11.41 14.94 -0.27
N ILE A 228 -10.45 14.00 -0.22
CA ILE A 228 -10.48 12.88 0.73
C ILE A 228 -10.15 13.39 2.13
N ASN A 229 -11.17 13.76 2.90
CA ASN A 229 -10.96 14.25 4.26
C ASN A 229 -10.82 13.09 5.26
N ALA A 230 -9.57 12.79 5.66
CA ALA A 230 -9.26 11.74 6.64
C ALA A 230 -9.88 12.02 8.03
N LYS A 231 -9.95 13.28 8.46
CA LYS A 231 -10.57 13.67 9.75
C LYS A 231 -12.08 13.37 9.77
N LYS A 232 -12.77 13.56 8.64
CA LYS A 232 -14.21 13.21 8.48
C LYS A 232 -14.45 11.69 8.48
N ILE A 233 -13.46 10.88 8.08
CA ILE A 233 -13.56 9.41 8.16
C ILE A 233 -13.64 8.96 9.63
N LYS A 234 -12.90 9.63 10.54
CA LYS A 234 -12.94 9.37 11.99
C LYS A 234 -14.27 9.82 12.63
N ALA A 235 -14.73 11.04 12.34
CA ALA A 235 -15.80 11.68 13.11
C ALA A 235 -17.24 11.27 12.73
N LYS A 236 -17.52 10.90 11.47
CA LYS A 236 -18.92 10.70 10.99
C LYS A 236 -19.42 9.26 10.91
N LYS A 237 -18.54 8.25 10.99
CA LYS A 237 -18.90 6.86 10.61
C LYS A 237 -18.93 5.84 11.73
N PHE A 238 -18.57 6.26 12.92
CA PHE A 238 -17.96 5.37 13.87
C PHE A 238 -18.54 5.65 15.25
N ALA A 239 -19.81 5.25 15.43
CA ALA A 239 -20.44 5.19 16.74
C ALA A 239 -19.53 4.44 17.72
N PRO A 240 -19.42 4.88 18.99
CA PRO A 240 -18.60 4.21 19.99
C PRO A 240 -18.85 2.70 19.96
N LEU A 241 -17.79 1.90 19.99
CA LEU A 241 -17.96 0.46 20.13
C LEU A 241 -18.62 0.23 21.48
N GLU A 242 -19.79 -0.42 21.49
CA GLU A 242 -20.49 -0.73 22.73
C GLU A 242 -19.56 -1.48 23.69
N SER A 243 -19.61 -1.14 24.97
CA SER A 243 -18.85 -1.85 26.00
C SER A 243 -19.32 -3.30 26.05
N ARG A 244 -18.45 -4.23 25.66
CA ARG A 244 -18.75 -5.67 25.68
C ARG A 244 -18.41 -6.25 27.05
N SER A 245 -19.25 -7.18 27.52
CA SER A 245 -18.87 -7.99 28.69
C SER A 245 -17.68 -8.89 28.36
N THR A 246 -16.84 -9.17 29.36
CA THR A 246 -15.63 -10.01 29.22
C THR A 246 -15.92 -11.35 28.56
N ARG A 247 -17.05 -11.99 28.90
CA ARG A 247 -17.49 -13.27 28.32
C ARG A 247 -17.73 -13.17 26.81
N ARG A 248 -18.47 -12.13 26.36
CA ARG A 248 -18.73 -11.91 24.92
C ARG A 248 -17.43 -11.60 24.17
N TRP A 249 -16.55 -10.82 24.78
CA TRP A 249 -15.24 -10.55 24.22
C TRP A 249 -14.41 -11.83 24.03
N LEU A 250 -14.38 -12.73 25.01
CA LEU A 250 -13.68 -14.02 24.91
C LEU A 250 -14.22 -14.89 23.77
N ILE A 251 -15.55 -15.00 23.65
CA ILE A 251 -16.19 -15.74 22.55
C ILE A 251 -15.78 -15.16 21.19
N ASP A 252 -15.84 -13.83 21.04
CA ASP A 252 -15.42 -13.14 19.81
C ASP A 252 -13.94 -13.36 19.48
N GLN A 253 -13.06 -13.45 20.48
CA GLN A 253 -11.64 -13.78 20.25
C GLN A 253 -11.49 -15.21 19.75
N SER A 254 -12.15 -16.18 20.38
CA SER A 254 -12.07 -17.59 19.98
C SER A 254 -12.58 -17.80 18.55
N LEU A 255 -13.71 -17.18 18.19
CA LEU A 255 -14.24 -17.23 16.83
C LEU A 255 -13.28 -16.58 15.82
N TRP A 256 -12.73 -15.40 16.15
CA TRP A 256 -11.75 -14.75 15.28
C TRP A 256 -10.48 -15.59 15.08
N VAL A 257 -9.96 -16.22 16.14
CA VAL A 257 -8.80 -17.14 16.02
C VAL A 257 -9.13 -18.31 15.10
N ARG A 258 -10.28 -18.95 15.30
CA ARG A 258 -10.75 -20.08 14.48
C ARG A 258 -10.90 -19.68 13.02
N ASP A 259 -11.50 -18.53 12.75
CA ASP A 259 -11.90 -18.14 11.38
C ASP A 259 -10.75 -17.51 10.58
N TRP A 260 -9.78 -16.87 11.25
CA TRP A 260 -8.74 -16.08 10.56
C TRP A 260 -7.31 -16.53 10.87
N VAL A 261 -6.99 -16.79 12.15
CA VAL A 261 -5.61 -17.10 12.56
C VAL A 261 -5.24 -18.54 12.22
N VAL A 262 -6.09 -19.50 12.58
CA VAL A 262 -5.84 -20.93 12.32
C VAL A 262 -5.68 -21.21 10.82
N PRO A 263 -6.55 -20.72 9.92
CA PRO A 263 -6.37 -20.92 8.48
C PRO A 263 -5.10 -20.25 7.93
N LEU A 264 -4.73 -19.07 8.45
CA LEU A 264 -3.50 -18.39 8.07
C LEU A 264 -2.26 -19.20 8.47
N LEU A 265 -2.24 -19.71 9.70
CA LEU A 265 -1.13 -20.53 10.19
C LEU A 265 -1.02 -21.85 9.42
N HIS A 266 -2.15 -22.51 9.17
CA HIS A 266 -2.21 -23.74 8.38
C HIS A 266 -1.62 -23.51 6.97
N ARG A 267 -2.02 -22.43 6.29
CA ARG A 267 -1.46 -22.05 4.98
C ARG A 267 0.04 -21.78 5.04
N LYS A 268 0.52 -21.04 6.07
CA LYS A 268 1.95 -20.77 6.25
C LYS A 268 2.76 -22.07 6.44
N ILE A 269 2.26 -23.03 7.22
CA ILE A 269 2.91 -24.34 7.41
C ILE A 269 2.95 -25.13 6.10
N ARG A 270 1.86 -25.12 5.33
CA ARG A 270 1.75 -25.81 4.03
C ARG A 270 2.44 -25.05 2.89
N ARG A 271 2.99 -23.86 3.15
CA ARG A 271 3.57 -22.94 2.15
C ARG A 271 2.63 -22.63 0.97
N VAL A 272 1.32 -22.63 1.22
CA VAL A 272 0.30 -22.25 0.23
C VAL A 272 -0.06 -20.78 0.43
N THR A 273 -0.11 -19.98 -0.64
CA THR A 273 -0.52 -18.57 -0.56
C THR A 273 -1.87 -18.34 -1.24
N LEU A 274 -2.58 -17.29 -0.83
CA LEU A 274 -3.88 -16.93 -1.45
C LEU A 274 -3.71 -16.21 -2.79
N GLY A 275 -2.46 -15.88 -3.16
CA GLY A 275 -2.11 -15.18 -4.39
C GLY A 275 -1.51 -16.07 -5.47
N ASP A 276 -1.25 -17.36 -5.20
CA ASP A 276 -0.52 -18.26 -6.12
C ASP A 276 -1.18 -18.38 -7.52
N TRP A 277 -2.50 -18.20 -7.59
CA TRP A 277 -3.29 -18.30 -8.82
C TRP A 277 -3.79 -16.95 -9.34
N LEU A 278 -3.33 -15.85 -8.74
CA LEU A 278 -3.79 -14.51 -9.10
C LEU A 278 -2.74 -13.79 -9.93
N GLU A 279 -3.19 -13.28 -11.05
CA GLU A 279 -2.46 -12.27 -11.81
C GLU A 279 -2.53 -10.90 -11.10
N PRO A 280 -1.57 -10.01 -11.39
CA PRO A 280 -1.69 -8.60 -11.06
C PRO A 280 -3.05 -8.01 -11.44
N ARG A 281 -3.56 -7.05 -10.63
CA ARG A 281 -4.85 -6.41 -10.94
C ARG A 281 -4.82 -5.59 -12.21
N TRP A 282 -3.69 -4.91 -12.46
CA TRP A 282 -3.46 -4.11 -13.65
C TRP A 282 -2.03 -4.41 -14.16
N PRO A 283 -1.83 -5.55 -14.86
CA PRO A 283 -0.50 -6.01 -15.27
C PRO A 283 0.12 -5.12 -16.35
N HIS A 284 -0.72 -4.44 -17.12
CA HIS A 284 -0.32 -3.45 -18.11
C HIS A 284 -0.90 -2.09 -17.73
N PRO A 285 -0.18 -0.99 -18.04
CA PRO A 285 -0.67 0.36 -17.81
C PRO A 285 -2.07 0.56 -18.42
N VAL A 286 -2.97 1.11 -17.62
CA VAL A 286 -4.28 1.55 -18.08
C VAL A 286 -4.40 3.05 -17.91
N GLU A 287 -4.99 3.73 -18.90
CA GLU A 287 -5.35 5.12 -18.74
C GLU A 287 -6.46 5.25 -17.69
N VAL A 288 -6.25 6.13 -16.71
CA VAL A 288 -7.19 6.30 -15.60
C VAL A 288 -8.19 7.40 -15.95
N PRO A 289 -9.50 7.11 -16.11
CA PRO A 289 -10.48 8.13 -16.46
C PRO A 289 -10.61 9.20 -15.36
N PRO A 290 -10.42 10.50 -15.66
CA PRO A 290 -10.52 11.58 -14.66
C PRO A 290 -11.88 11.65 -13.96
N LYS A 291 -12.94 11.24 -14.69
CA LYS A 291 -14.31 11.08 -14.19
C LYS A 291 -14.70 9.61 -14.20
N GLY A 292 -15.13 9.10 -13.05
CA GLY A 292 -15.59 7.72 -12.88
C GLY A 292 -14.50 6.70 -12.50
N GLY A 293 -13.22 7.04 -12.73
CA GLY A 293 -12.07 6.24 -12.28
C GLY A 293 -12.03 4.83 -12.89
N LEU A 294 -11.34 3.92 -12.21
CA LEU A 294 -11.10 2.55 -12.70
C LEU A 294 -12.39 1.73 -12.84
N ARG A 295 -13.43 2.03 -12.06
CA ARG A 295 -14.75 1.38 -12.22
C ARG A 295 -15.41 1.69 -13.57
N ARG A 296 -15.20 2.92 -14.07
CA ARG A 296 -15.65 3.28 -15.42
C ARG A 296 -14.88 2.50 -16.46
N LEU A 297 -13.55 2.38 -16.29
CA LEU A 297 -12.72 1.61 -17.21
C LEU A 297 -13.19 0.15 -17.34
N VAL A 298 -13.48 -0.53 -16.23
CA VAL A 298 -13.99 -1.92 -16.30
C VAL A 298 -15.34 -1.99 -17.00
N ARG A 299 -16.29 -1.13 -16.61
CA ARG A 299 -17.62 -1.10 -17.24
C ARG A 299 -17.54 -0.81 -18.74
N ASP A 300 -16.67 0.12 -19.15
CA ASP A 300 -16.52 0.49 -20.55
C ASP A 300 -15.86 -0.66 -21.36
N ARG A 301 -14.99 -1.48 -20.74
CA ARG A 301 -14.47 -2.74 -21.34
C ARG A 301 -15.54 -3.82 -21.48
N GLU A 302 -16.41 -3.96 -20.49
CA GLU A 302 -17.52 -4.93 -20.51
C GLU A 302 -18.61 -4.55 -21.53
N ALA A 303 -18.82 -3.26 -21.79
CA ALA A 303 -19.84 -2.77 -22.71
C ALA A 303 -19.50 -2.97 -24.21
N GLY A 304 -18.23 -3.28 -24.55
CA GLY A 304 -17.77 -3.38 -25.94
C GLY A 304 -17.75 -2.03 -26.68
N PRO A 305 -17.21 -1.97 -27.93
CA PRO A 305 -17.28 -0.77 -28.74
C PRO A 305 -18.74 -0.46 -29.08
N ARG A 306 -19.17 0.78 -28.80
CA ARG A 306 -20.46 1.28 -29.30
C ARG A 306 -20.30 1.48 -30.80
N GLY A 307 -21.00 0.65 -31.57
CA GLY A 307 -21.12 0.79 -33.03
C GLY A 307 -21.86 2.05 -33.44
#